data_AF-A0A7C0YBX3-F1
#
_entry.id   AF-A0A7C0YBX3-F1
#
_cell.length_a   1.000
_cell.length_b   1.000
_cell.length_c   1.000
_cell.angle_alpha   90.00
_cell.angle_beta   90.00
_cell.angle_gamma   90.00
#
_symmetry.space_group_name_H-M   'P 1'
#
loop_
_entity.id
_entity.type
_entity.pdbx_description
1 polymer ?
#
loop_
_entity_poly.entity_id
_entity_poly.type
_entity_poly.pdbx_seq_one_letter_code
_entity_poly.pdbx_strand_id
1 'polypeptide(L)'
;MEKKIPNQPRTTDPRESLKNLGADVLEQIMKLQNPKITLPIRTLSNIYFDEKHKIIRLGNKVSTRTYLNVAHTRKFMQTLLVAAECKKIIDQNVTTSIRDLYYALKRTIPGTKENTFEDQSESDPIIEDLEAALNTL
;
A
#
# COMPACT_ATOMS: atom_id res chain seq x y z
N MET A 1 -20.95 9.06 -23.24
CA MET A 1 -20.89 7.63 -22.87
C MET A 1 -19.99 7.50 -21.64
N GLU A 2 -20.56 7.66 -20.45
CA GLU A 2 -19.84 7.45 -19.20
C GLU A 2 -19.60 5.96 -19.00
N LYS A 3 -18.32 5.57 -18.97
CA LYS A 3 -17.94 4.21 -18.57
C LYS A 3 -18.27 4.06 -17.09
N LYS A 4 -19.39 3.40 -16.78
CA LYS A 4 -19.70 2.89 -15.44
C LYS A 4 -18.53 2.01 -15.00
N ILE A 5 -17.78 2.48 -14.01
CA ILE A 5 -16.80 1.63 -13.31
C ILE A 5 -17.64 0.59 -12.55
N PRO A 6 -17.48 -0.71 -12.83
CA PRO A 6 -18.32 -1.73 -12.20
C PRO A 6 -18.09 -1.76 -10.69
N ASN A 7 -19.16 -1.99 -9.94
CA ASN A 7 -19.13 -2.34 -8.52
C ASN A 7 -18.07 -3.44 -8.32
N GLN A 8 -16.94 -3.11 -7.69
CA GLN A 8 -15.97 -4.12 -7.31
C GLN A 8 -16.59 -5.00 -6.21
N PRO A 9 -16.61 -6.34 -6.40
CA PRO A 9 -17.10 -7.25 -5.37
C PRO A 9 -16.26 -7.07 -4.10
N ARG A 10 -16.95 -6.83 -2.98
CA ARG A 10 -16.36 -6.76 -1.64
C ARG A 10 -16.07 -8.18 -1.18
N THR A 11 -14.86 -8.41 -0.65
CA THR A 11 -14.25 -9.67 -0.16
C THR A 11 -13.26 -10.36 -1.11
N THR A 12 -12.20 -9.66 -1.51
CA THR A 12 -10.94 -10.32 -1.88
C THR A 12 -10.19 -10.70 -0.60
N ASP A 13 -9.67 -11.93 -0.52
CA ASP A 13 -8.81 -12.35 0.59
C ASP A 13 -7.59 -11.40 0.67
N PRO A 14 -7.38 -10.68 1.79
CA PRO A 14 -6.23 -9.78 1.94
C PRO A 14 -4.89 -10.46 1.65
N ARG A 15 -4.79 -11.77 1.94
CA ARG A 15 -3.60 -12.57 1.63
C ARG A 15 -3.35 -12.69 0.14
N GLU A 16 -4.41 -12.85 -0.65
CA GLU A 16 -4.33 -12.91 -2.11
C GLU A 16 -3.96 -11.54 -2.68
N SER A 17 -4.60 -10.47 -2.21
CA SER A 17 -4.27 -9.10 -2.63
C SER A 17 -2.80 -8.74 -2.35
N LEU A 18 -2.26 -9.12 -1.18
CA LEU A 18 -0.86 -8.93 -0.83
C LEU A 18 0.09 -9.75 -1.70
N LYS A 19 -0.29 -11.00 -2.04
CA LYS A 19 0.48 -11.83 -2.96
C LYS A 19 0.50 -11.24 -4.37
N ASN A 20 -0.64 -10.75 -4.86
CA ASN A 20 -0.76 -10.13 -6.17
C ASN A 20 0.08 -8.86 -6.26
N LEU A 21 0.05 -7.99 -5.25
CA LEU A 21 0.93 -6.82 -5.17
C LEU A 21 2.42 -7.20 -5.31
N GLY A 22 2.85 -8.24 -4.59
CA GLY A 22 4.23 -8.74 -4.68
C GLY A 22 4.56 -9.35 -6.04
N ALA A 23 3.62 -10.13 -6.61
CA ALA A 23 3.77 -10.76 -7.93
C ALA A 23 3.88 -9.71 -9.04
N ASP A 24 3.05 -8.66 -9.00
CA ASP A 24 3.08 -7.57 -9.98
C ASP A 24 4.43 -6.83 -9.96
N VAL A 25 4.98 -6.58 -8.77
CA VAL A 25 6.31 -5.95 -8.63
C VAL A 25 7.41 -6.89 -9.13
N LEU A 26 7.33 -8.19 -8.79
CA LEU A 26 8.28 -9.20 -9.26
C LEU A 26 8.28 -9.32 -10.79
N GLU A 27 7.11 -9.34 -11.41
CA GLU A 27 6.97 -9.41 -12.86
C GLU A 27 7.61 -8.20 -13.56
N GLN A 28 7.41 -7.00 -13.01
CA GLN A 28 8.04 -5.78 -13.54
C GLN A 28 9.58 -5.86 -13.47
N ILE A 29 10.11 -6.37 -12.36
CA ILE A 29 11.56 -6.56 -12.18
C ILE A 29 12.10 -7.61 -13.17
N MET A 30 11.40 -8.73 -13.34
CA MET A 30 11.78 -9.80 -14.28
C MET A 30 11.79 -9.30 -15.74
N LYS A 31 10.93 -8.33 -16.07
CA LYS A 31 10.91 -7.66 -17.38
C LYS A 31 11.97 -6.56 -17.52
N LEU A 32 12.87 -6.38 -16.54
CA LEU A 32 13.86 -5.30 -16.48
C LEU A 32 13.23 -3.90 -16.57
N GLN A 33 11.99 -3.76 -16.11
CA GLN A 33 11.28 -2.50 -16.06
C GLN A 33 11.48 -1.84 -14.70
N ASN A 34 11.41 -0.51 -14.66
CA ASN A 34 11.43 0.23 -13.41
C ASN A 34 10.14 -0.07 -12.62
N PRO A 35 10.24 -0.80 -11.49
CA PRO A 35 9.04 -1.26 -10.81
C PRO A 35 8.30 -0.08 -10.18
N LYS A 36 6.97 -0.14 -10.31
CA LYS A 36 6.05 0.86 -9.79
C LYS A 36 4.91 0.22 -9.00
N ILE A 37 4.42 0.98 -8.02
CA ILE A 37 3.23 0.67 -7.24
C ILE A 37 2.26 1.84 -7.41
N THR A 38 1.02 1.53 -7.76
CA THR A 38 -0.05 2.52 -7.91
C THR A 38 -0.99 2.43 -6.71
N LEU A 39 -1.18 3.56 -6.03
CA LEU A 39 -1.96 3.67 -4.79
C LEU A 39 -3.03 4.73 -5.00
N PRO A 40 -4.24 4.57 -4.45
CA PRO A 40 -5.27 5.59 -4.59
C PRO A 40 -4.95 6.81 -3.73
N ILE A 41 -5.30 8.01 -4.19
CA ILE A 41 -4.99 9.25 -3.47
C ILE A 41 -6.08 9.55 -2.44
N ARG A 42 -5.74 9.64 -1.16
CA ARG A 42 -6.69 9.98 -0.07
C ARG A 42 -6.75 11.47 0.25
N THR A 43 -6.96 12.31 -0.77
CA THR A 43 -7.13 13.77 -0.58
C THR A 43 -8.60 14.18 -0.65
N LEU A 44 -8.97 15.32 -0.05
CA LEU A 44 -10.30 15.90 -0.18
C LEU A 44 -10.71 16.11 -1.66
N SER A 45 -9.73 16.37 -2.52
CA SER A 45 -9.92 16.53 -3.97
C SER A 45 -10.16 15.20 -4.73
N ASN A 46 -10.08 14.06 -4.05
CA ASN A 46 -10.32 12.72 -4.59
C ASN A 46 -11.33 11.93 -3.73
N ILE A 47 -12.22 12.61 -3.01
CA ILE A 47 -13.37 11.97 -2.37
C ILE A 47 -14.64 12.64 -2.88
N TYR A 48 -15.72 11.89 -2.92
CA TYR A 48 -17.04 12.41 -3.27
C TYR A 48 -18.11 11.73 -2.41
N PHE A 49 -19.23 12.43 -2.23
CA PHE A 49 -20.39 11.86 -1.56
C PHE A 49 -21.24 11.09 -2.58
N ASP A 50 -21.40 9.79 -2.37
CA ASP A 50 -22.32 8.96 -3.16
C ASP A 50 -23.73 9.13 -2.60
N GLU A 51 -24.52 10.00 -3.24
CA GLU A 51 -25.89 10.30 -2.81
C GLU A 51 -26.80 9.07 -2.75
N LYS A 52 -26.60 8.12 -3.67
CA LYS A 52 -27.42 6.90 -3.76
C LYS A 52 -27.20 6.01 -2.55
N HIS A 53 -25.94 5.82 -2.15
CA HIS A 53 -25.57 4.95 -1.04
C HIS A 53 -25.41 5.71 0.28
N LYS A 54 -25.51 7.04 0.27
CA LYS A 54 -25.30 7.95 1.41
C LYS A 54 -23.96 7.73 2.13
N ILE A 55 -22.91 7.42 1.36
CA ILE A 55 -21.56 7.18 1.89
C ILE A 55 -20.51 8.01 1.14
N ILE A 56 -19.43 8.37 1.83
CA ILE A 56 -18.26 8.98 1.20
C ILE A 56 -17.47 7.88 0.49
N ARG A 57 -17.12 8.11 -0.78
CA ARG A 57 -16.32 7.19 -1.59
C ARG A 57 -15.06 7.88 -2.10
N LEU A 58 -14.05 7.04 -2.33
CA LEU A 58 -12.82 7.46 -2.98
C LEU A 58 -13.06 7.59 -4.49
N GLY A 59 -12.50 8.64 -5.08
CA GLY A 59 -12.50 8.87 -6.52
C GLY A 59 -11.46 8.00 -7.24
N ASN A 60 -11.27 8.29 -8.52
CA ASN A 60 -10.40 7.51 -9.41
C ASN A 60 -8.95 8.02 -9.51
N LYS A 61 -8.58 9.08 -8.77
CA LYS A 61 -7.20 9.58 -8.82
C LYS A 61 -6.29 8.63 -8.05
N VAL A 62 -5.17 8.30 -8.70
CA VAL A 62 -4.15 7.40 -8.17
C VAL A 62 -2.78 8.09 -8.25
N SER A 63 -1.91 7.78 -7.29
CA SER A 63 -0.52 8.18 -7.27
C SER A 63 0.34 6.97 -7.58
N THR A 64 1.40 7.17 -8.36
CA THR A 64 2.33 6.09 -8.72
C THR A 64 3.69 6.37 -8.09
N ARG A 65 4.17 5.41 -7.29
CA ARG A 65 5.52 5.40 -6.73
C ARG A 65 6.38 4.48 -7.58
N THR A 66 7.59 4.91 -7.88
CA THR A 66 8.50 4.18 -8.78
C THR A 66 9.85 4.05 -8.11
N TYR A 67 10.51 2.90 -8.26
CA TYR A 67 11.74 2.61 -7.54
C TYR A 67 12.93 3.49 -7.96
N LEU A 68 13.20 3.68 -9.26
CA LEU A 68 14.32 4.51 -9.75
C LEU A 68 14.03 6.02 -9.73
N ASN A 69 13.28 6.49 -8.73
CA ASN A 69 13.08 7.91 -8.48
C ASN A 69 13.45 8.19 -7.04
N VAL A 70 14.48 9.01 -6.82
CA VAL A 70 15.05 9.31 -5.48
C VAL A 70 13.99 9.78 -4.49
N ALA A 71 13.00 10.57 -4.93
CA ALA A 71 11.92 11.05 -4.08
C ALA A 71 10.92 9.94 -3.67
N HIS A 72 10.87 8.84 -4.43
CA HIS A 72 9.93 7.73 -4.24
C HIS A 72 10.59 6.47 -3.68
N THR A 73 11.88 6.25 -3.89
CA THR A 73 12.59 5.00 -3.58
C THR A 73 12.36 4.56 -2.13
N ARG A 74 12.50 5.48 -1.16
CA ARG A 74 12.27 5.19 0.26
C ARG A 74 10.83 4.72 0.52
N LYS A 75 9.84 5.47 0.03
CA LYS A 75 8.41 5.12 0.19
C LYS A 75 8.03 3.83 -0.53
N PHE A 76 8.62 3.56 -1.69
CA PHE A 76 8.43 2.33 -2.44
C PHE A 76 8.90 1.11 -1.63
N MET A 77 10.13 1.17 -1.10
CA MET A 77 10.68 0.13 -0.22
C MET A 77 9.81 -0.05 1.03
N GLN A 78 9.47 1.04 1.71
CA GLN A 78 8.62 1.01 2.91
C GLN A 78 7.25 0.36 2.65
N THR A 79 6.62 0.64 1.50
CA THR A 79 5.34 0.02 1.11
C THR A 79 5.46 -1.50 1.00
N LEU A 80 6.54 -2.00 0.39
CA LEU A 80 6.80 -3.44 0.29
C LEU A 80 7.10 -4.08 1.64
N LEU A 81 7.84 -3.40 2.53
CA LEU A 81 8.14 -3.90 3.86
C LEU A 81 6.86 -4.04 4.71
N VAL A 82 6.00 -3.03 4.70
CA VAL A 82 4.70 -3.07 5.39
C VAL A 82 3.84 -4.21 4.84
N ALA A 83 3.72 -4.32 3.51
CA ALA A 83 2.95 -5.40 2.88
C ALA A 83 3.46 -6.79 3.26
N ALA A 84 4.79 -6.99 3.27
CA ALA A 84 5.40 -8.24 3.66
C ALA A 84 5.13 -8.60 5.12
N GLU A 85 5.20 -7.62 6.03
CA GLU A 85 4.96 -7.84 7.46
C GLU A 85 3.47 -8.09 7.74
N CYS A 86 2.55 -7.34 7.12
CA CYS A 86 1.11 -7.60 7.17
C CYS A 86 0.79 -9.02 6.71
N LYS A 87 1.41 -9.49 5.63
CA LYS A 87 1.23 -10.87 5.16
C LYS A 87 1.67 -11.89 6.23
N LYS A 88 2.83 -11.69 6.89
CA LYS A 88 3.29 -12.60 7.96
C LYS A 88 2.32 -12.65 9.13
N ILE A 89 1.80 -11.49 9.55
CA ILE A 89 0.82 -11.38 10.64
C ILE A 89 -0.45 -12.18 10.30
N ILE A 90 -0.96 -12.03 9.07
CA ILE A 90 -2.11 -12.79 8.56
C ILE A 90 -1.81 -14.29 8.47
N ASP A 91 -0.62 -14.68 8.03
CA ASP A 91 -0.19 -16.08 7.92
C ASP A 91 -0.04 -16.75 9.29
N GLN A 92 0.39 -16.00 10.31
CA GLN A 92 0.52 -16.46 11.69
C GLN A 92 -0.79 -16.42 12.48
N ASN A 93 -1.86 -15.86 11.90
CA ASN A 93 -3.15 -15.68 12.56
C ASN A 93 -3.05 -14.94 13.92
N VAL A 94 -2.22 -13.91 13.95
CA VAL A 94 -2.02 -13.04 15.13
C VAL A 94 -2.53 -11.63 14.85
N THR A 95 -2.80 -10.88 15.92
CA THR A 95 -3.15 -9.45 15.83
C THR A 95 -2.00 -8.62 16.36
N THR A 96 -1.77 -7.46 15.74
CA THR A 96 -0.72 -6.52 16.16
C THR A 96 -1.27 -5.11 16.22
N SER A 97 -0.60 -4.22 16.98
CA SER A 97 -0.88 -2.80 16.91
C SER A 97 -0.04 -2.12 15.81
N ILE A 98 -0.49 -0.95 15.34
CA ILE A 98 0.29 -0.13 14.38
C ILE A 98 1.67 0.25 14.96
N ARG A 99 1.75 0.45 16.28
CA ARG A 99 3.00 0.75 16.98
C ARG A 99 3.95 -0.44 16.99
N ASP A 100 3.44 -1.65 17.23
CA ASP A 100 4.25 -2.86 17.19
C ASP A 100 4.74 -3.16 15.77
N LEU A 101 3.88 -2.93 14.77
CA LEU A 101 4.26 -2.99 13.35
C LEU A 101 5.39 -2.00 13.04
N TYR A 102 5.31 -0.75 13.50
CA TYR A 102 6.38 0.24 13.37
C TYR A 102 7.70 -0.28 13.97
N TYR A 103 7.68 -0.79 15.20
CA TYR A 103 8.89 -1.31 15.84
C TYR A 103 9.46 -2.55 15.15
N ALA A 104 8.62 -3.46 14.67
CA ALA A 104 9.05 -4.62 13.89
C ALA A 104 9.75 -4.21 12.58
N LEU A 105 9.26 -3.14 11.97
CA LEU A 105 9.77 -2.61 10.71
C LEU A 105 10.99 -1.69 10.88
N LYS A 106 11.15 -1.01 12.02
CA LYS A 106 12.28 -0.11 12.32
C LYS A 106 13.58 -0.90 12.46
N ARG A 107 14.31 -1.00 11.36
CA ARG A 107 15.57 -1.74 11.26
C ARG A 107 16.60 -0.91 10.51
N THR A 108 17.86 -1.02 10.91
CA THR A 108 18.96 -0.42 10.17
C THR A 108 19.22 -1.23 8.90
N ILE A 109 19.31 -0.55 7.76
CA ILE A 109 19.59 -1.18 6.47
C ILE A 109 21.05 -1.69 6.49
N PRO A 110 21.29 -2.99 6.23
CA PRO A 110 22.64 -3.56 6.28
C PRO A 110 23.63 -2.81 5.41
N GLY A 111 24.81 -2.50 5.97
CA GLY A 111 25.86 -1.76 5.27
C GLY A 111 25.64 -0.24 5.22
N THR A 112 24.62 0.28 5.90
CA THR A 112 24.36 1.73 6.00
C THR A 112 24.12 2.15 7.46
N LYS A 113 24.02 3.46 7.70
CA LYS A 113 23.58 4.03 8.98
C LYS A 113 22.10 4.46 8.96
N GLU A 114 21.38 4.13 7.89
CA GLU A 114 20.01 4.56 7.65
C GLU A 114 19.02 3.52 8.20
N ASN A 115 17.93 3.97 8.80
CA ASN A 115 16.84 3.08 9.16
C ASN A 115 15.81 2.99 8.03
N THR A 116 15.08 1.88 8.00
CA THR A 116 13.91 1.68 7.15
C THR A 116 12.79 2.68 7.44
N PHE A 117 12.61 3.02 8.72
CA PHE A 117 11.68 4.03 9.24
C PHE A 117 12.35 4.79 10.37
N GLU A 118 12.27 6.12 10.36
CA GLU A 118 12.81 6.93 11.46
C GLU A 118 11.76 7.14 12.55
N ASP A 119 10.54 7.50 12.15
CA ASP A 119 9.43 7.86 13.03
C ASP A 119 8.12 7.16 12.62
N GLN A 120 7.18 7.02 13.55
CA GLN A 120 5.88 6.42 13.31
C GLN A 120 5.06 7.22 12.27
N SER A 121 5.24 8.54 12.22
CA SER A 121 4.63 9.41 11.21
C SER A 121 5.02 9.06 9.77
N GLU A 122 6.09 8.29 9.56
CA GLU A 122 6.44 7.72 8.26
C GLU A 122 5.68 6.43 7.95
N SER A 123 5.39 5.58 8.93
CA SER A 123 4.70 4.30 8.72
C SER A 123 3.20 4.45 8.56
N ASP A 124 2.57 5.32 9.34
CA ASP A 124 1.12 5.52 9.36
C ASP A 124 0.53 5.78 7.96
N PRO A 125 1.01 6.75 7.16
CA PRO A 125 0.47 7.00 5.82
C PRO A 125 0.72 5.84 4.85
N ILE A 126 1.79 5.06 5.03
CA ILE A 126 2.10 3.90 4.18
C ILE A 126 1.12 2.76 4.46
N ILE A 127 0.74 2.56 5.72
CA ILE A 127 -0.24 1.55 6.13
C ILE A 127 -1.62 1.93 5.59
N GLU A 128 -2.04 3.18 5.73
CA GLU A 128 -3.31 3.66 5.19
C GLU A 128 -3.39 3.56 3.66
N ASP A 129 -2.30 3.90 2.97
CA ASP A 129 -2.23 3.76 1.51
C ASP A 129 -2.37 2.29 1.08
N LEU A 130 -1.73 1.38 1.82
CA LEU A 130 -1.79 -0.05 1.55
C LEU A 130 -3.20 -0.59 1.78
N GLU A 131 -3.84 -0.24 2.90
CA GLU A 131 -5.24 -0.60 3.19
C GLU A 131 -6.17 -0.15 2.06
N ALA A 132 -6.03 1.10 1.61
CA ALA A 132 -6.83 1.64 0.53
C ALA A 132 -6.55 0.94 -0.82
N ALA A 133 -5.29 0.57 -1.09
CA ALA A 133 -4.91 -0.14 -2.31
C ALA A 133 -5.41 -1.59 -2.34
N LEU A 134 -5.46 -2.28 -1.20
CA LEU A 134 -5.95 -3.65 -1.09
C LEU A 134 -7.49 -3.73 -1.06
N ASN A 135 -8.17 -2.58 -0.92
CA ASN A 135 -9.63 -2.47 -0.83
C ASN A 135 -10.23 -3.39 0.25
N THR A 136 -9.60 -3.40 1.42
CA THR A 136 -9.94 -4.29 2.54
C THR A 136 -10.92 -3.65 3.55
N LEU A 137 -11.55 -2.52 3.19
CA LEU A 137 -12.55 -1.78 3.98
C LEU A 137 -13.93 -1.73 3.30
#